data_AF-A0A345IEJ5-F1
#
_entry.id   AF-A0A345IEJ5-F1
#
_cell.length_a   1.000
_cell.length_b   1.000
_cell.length_c   1.000
_cell.angle_alpha   90.00
_cell.angle_beta   90.00
_cell.angle_gamma   90.00
#
_symmetry.space_group_name_H-M   'P 1'
#
loop_
_entity.id
_entity.type
_entity.pdbx_description
1 polymer ?
#
loop_
_entity_poly.entity_id
_entity_poly.type
_entity_poly.pdbx_seq_one_letter_code
_entity_poly.pdbx_strand_id
1 'polypeptide(L)'
;MTKPDHQKLIDDMVNIARQSADELADRARALAYDIASRIGDDEAENAAQRAAAEEARARADATKKQYEAGLTAMDAQLKDATSETRQQVRQIADLTRAEATRMAEQARVNAEKMAKELQASAEKARQEAAAKSRQNAGEQDQQRQG
;
A
#
# COMPACT_ATOMS: atom_id res chain seq x y z
N MET A 1 -12.79 40.75 -12.62
CA MET A 1 -12.46 39.31 -12.72
C MET A 1 -10.99 39.14 -12.36
N THR A 2 -10.71 38.62 -11.17
CA THR A 2 -9.35 38.24 -10.76
C THR A 2 -8.96 36.97 -11.52
N LYS A 3 -7.81 36.99 -12.18
CA LYS A 3 -7.27 35.81 -12.88
C LYS A 3 -7.09 34.67 -11.88
N PRO A 4 -7.27 33.40 -12.28
CA PRO A 4 -6.96 32.26 -11.43
C PRO A 4 -5.51 32.36 -10.95
N ASP A 5 -5.28 32.15 -9.66
CA ASP A 5 -3.93 32.07 -9.11
C ASP A 5 -3.30 30.75 -9.55
N HIS A 6 -2.53 30.79 -10.64
CA HIS A 6 -1.89 29.62 -11.23
C HIS A 6 -0.90 28.96 -10.26
N GLN A 7 -0.28 29.74 -9.36
CA GLN A 7 0.65 29.22 -8.35
C GLN A 7 -0.11 28.34 -7.36
N LYS A 8 -1.23 28.87 -6.84
CA LYS A 8 -2.12 28.13 -5.94
C LYS A 8 -2.64 26.85 -6.58
N LEU A 9 -3.01 26.90 -7.86
CA LEU A 9 -3.51 25.74 -8.59
C LEU A 9 -2.46 24.63 -8.72
N ILE A 10 -1.21 24.99 -9.01
CA ILE A 10 -0.08 24.04 -9.06
C ILE A 10 0.18 23.45 -7.67
N ASP A 11 0.16 24.27 -6.62
CA ASP A 11 0.35 23.79 -5.24
C ASP A 11 -0.76 22.81 -4.83
N ASP A 12 -2.02 23.10 -5.18
CA ASP A 12 -3.15 22.20 -4.94
C ASP A 12 -2.97 20.85 -5.69
N MET A 13 -2.50 20.88 -6.94
CA MET A 13 -2.20 19.67 -7.72
C MET A 13 -1.09 18.83 -7.10
N VAL A 14 0.00 19.47 -6.66
CA VAL A 14 1.12 18.79 -5.98
C VAL A 14 0.65 18.15 -4.67
N ASN A 15 -0.19 18.86 -3.91
CA ASN A 15 -0.75 18.34 -2.67
C ASN A 15 -1.66 17.12 -2.92
N ILE A 16 -2.51 17.17 -3.96
CA ILE A 16 -3.35 16.03 -4.36
C ILE A 16 -2.49 14.83 -4.78
N ALA A 17 -1.44 15.05 -5.58
CA ALA A 17 -0.54 13.99 -6.01
C ALA A 17 0.18 13.34 -4.82
N ARG A 18 0.64 14.15 -3.86
CA ARG A 18 1.27 13.67 -2.62
C ARG A 18 0.29 12.85 -1.77
N GLN A 19 -0.92 13.36 -1.55
CA GLN A 19 -1.96 12.62 -0.81
C GLN A 19 -2.31 11.31 -1.50
N SER A 20 -2.38 11.28 -2.83
CA SER A 20 -2.56 10.04 -3.57
C SER A 20 -1.41 9.07 -3.33
N ALA A 21 -0.15 9.53 -3.29
CA ALA A 21 0.97 8.65 -3.01
C ALA A 21 0.96 8.13 -1.55
N ASP A 22 0.62 8.98 -0.59
CA ASP A 22 0.51 8.61 0.83
C ASP A 22 -0.58 7.56 1.06
N GLU A 23 -1.72 7.68 0.37
CA GLU A 23 -2.81 6.70 0.40
C GLU A 23 -2.35 5.32 -0.07
N LEU A 24 -1.57 5.28 -1.15
CA LEU A 24 -1.01 4.04 -1.68
C LEU A 24 0.03 3.42 -0.77
N ALA A 25 0.87 4.24 -0.15
CA ALA A 25 1.82 3.78 0.84
C ALA A 25 1.11 3.13 2.04
N ASP A 26 0.02 3.73 2.52
CA ASP A 26 -0.77 3.16 3.61
C ASP A 26 -1.48 1.86 3.21
N ARG A 27 -2.01 1.75 1.98
CA ARG A 27 -2.54 0.45 1.48
C ARG A 27 -1.46 -0.61 1.38
N ALA A 28 -0.27 -0.26 0.93
CA ALA A 28 0.87 -1.18 0.86
C ALA A 28 1.31 -1.65 2.26
N ARG A 29 1.34 -0.74 3.25
CA ARG A 29 1.57 -1.09 4.66
C ARG A 29 0.50 -2.05 5.18
N ALA A 30 -0.77 -1.80 4.88
CA ALA A 30 -1.85 -2.69 5.29
C ALA A 30 -1.65 -4.12 4.78
N LEU A 31 -1.30 -4.27 3.50
CA LEU A 31 -0.97 -5.57 2.92
C LEU A 31 0.24 -6.21 3.60
N ALA A 32 1.31 -5.45 3.86
CA ALA A 32 2.49 -5.96 4.56
C ALA A 32 2.13 -6.51 5.94
N TYR A 33 1.27 -5.80 6.68
CA TYR A 33 0.79 -6.24 7.99
C TYR A 33 -0.12 -7.47 7.92
N ASP A 34 -1.00 -7.57 6.91
CA ASP A 34 -1.80 -8.80 6.70
C ASP A 34 -0.89 -10.02 6.46
N ILE A 35 0.18 -9.84 5.67
CA ILE A 35 1.13 -10.89 5.35
C ILE A 35 1.88 -11.31 6.61
N ALA A 36 2.40 -10.34 7.37
CA ALA A 36 3.08 -10.59 8.64
C ALA A 36 2.19 -11.37 9.60
N SER A 37 0.91 -11.00 9.73
CA SER A 37 -0.07 -11.69 10.59
C SER A 37 -0.37 -13.14 10.21
N ARG A 38 -0.09 -13.54 8.96
CA ARG A 38 -0.33 -14.90 8.45
C ARG A 38 0.91 -15.78 8.52
N ILE A 39 2.10 -15.17 8.55
CA ILE A 39 3.38 -15.87 8.60
C ILE A 39 3.87 -16.05 10.03
N GLY A 40 3.57 -15.10 10.93
CA GLY A 40 3.97 -15.16 12.34
C GLY A 40 3.38 -16.37 13.07
N ASP A 41 4.15 -16.92 14.01
CA ASP A 41 3.75 -18.06 14.85
C ASP A 41 3.19 -17.62 16.21
N ASP A 42 3.27 -16.33 16.55
CA ASP A 42 2.73 -15.75 17.78
C ASP A 42 1.37 -15.08 17.50
N GLU A 43 0.31 -15.59 18.13
CA GLU A 43 -1.05 -15.07 17.96
C GLU A 43 -1.22 -13.63 18.48
N ALA A 44 -0.50 -13.25 19.54
CA ALA A 44 -0.54 -11.89 20.07
C ALA A 44 0.10 -10.91 19.09
N GLU A 45 1.24 -11.29 18.50
CA GLU A 45 1.87 -10.51 17.43
C GLU A 45 0.97 -10.45 16.20
N ASN A 46 0.41 -11.57 15.75
CA ASN A 46 -0.50 -11.64 14.61
C ASN A 46 -1.78 -10.79 14.81
N ALA A 47 -2.31 -10.74 16.03
CA ALA A 47 -3.42 -9.84 16.37
C ALA A 47 -3.02 -8.36 16.26
N ALA A 48 -1.83 -7.99 16.76
CA ALA A 48 -1.31 -6.64 16.62
C ALA A 48 -1.06 -6.25 15.15
N GLN A 49 -0.53 -7.17 14.34
CA GLN A 49 -0.35 -6.96 12.91
C GLN A 49 -1.70 -6.76 12.19
N ARG A 50 -2.74 -7.55 12.50
CA ARG A 50 -4.09 -7.33 11.96
C ARG A 50 -4.66 -5.96 12.31
N ALA A 51 -4.51 -5.53 13.56
CA ALA A 51 -4.92 -4.20 13.99
C ALA A 51 -4.17 -3.09 13.24
N ALA A 52 -2.85 -3.23 13.06
CA ALA A 52 -2.04 -2.29 12.29
C ALA A 52 -2.45 -2.25 10.80
N ALA A 53 -2.86 -3.40 10.23
CA ALA A 53 -3.39 -3.47 8.88
C ALA A 53 -4.71 -2.71 8.74
N GLU A 54 -5.64 -2.86 9.68
CA GLU A 54 -6.90 -2.11 9.72
C GLU A 54 -6.66 -0.60 9.87
N GLU A 55 -5.76 -0.19 10.76
CA GLU A 55 -5.42 1.21 10.96
C GLU A 55 -4.82 1.83 9.68
N ALA A 56 -3.92 1.11 9.01
CA ALA A 56 -3.35 1.56 7.74
C ALA A 56 -4.41 1.70 6.65
N ARG A 57 -5.40 0.78 6.56
CA ARG A 57 -6.54 0.94 5.64
C ARG A 57 -7.40 2.15 6.00
N ALA A 58 -7.67 2.38 7.29
CA ALA A 58 -8.45 3.53 7.73
C ALA A 58 -7.76 4.86 7.39
N ARG A 59 -6.42 4.93 7.55
CA ARG A 59 -5.63 6.09 7.11
C ARG A 59 -5.68 6.28 5.60
N ALA A 60 -5.52 5.21 4.82
CA ALA A 60 -5.65 5.26 3.37
C ALA A 60 -7.03 5.79 2.95
N ASP A 61 -8.12 5.30 3.54
CA ASP A 61 -9.48 5.75 3.20
C ASP A 61 -9.75 7.21 3.63
N ALA A 62 -9.14 7.67 4.73
CA ALA A 62 -9.19 9.07 5.14
C ALA A 62 -8.44 9.97 4.14
N THR A 63 -7.22 9.60 3.76
CA THR A 63 -6.40 10.32 2.76
C THR A 63 -7.09 10.33 1.40
N LYS A 64 -7.76 9.23 1.02
CA LYS A 64 -8.57 9.14 -0.19
C LYS A 64 -9.64 10.22 -0.25
N LYS A 65 -10.44 10.32 0.82
CA LYS A 65 -11.50 11.33 0.92
C LYS A 65 -10.94 12.75 0.81
N GLN A 66 -9.76 13.01 1.39
CA GLN A 66 -9.12 14.32 1.35
C GLN A 66 -8.72 14.71 -0.08
N TYR A 67 -8.03 13.84 -0.82
CA TYR A 67 -7.61 14.19 -2.17
C TYR A 67 -8.80 14.24 -3.15
N GLU A 68 -9.84 13.41 -2.97
CA GLU A 68 -11.07 13.48 -3.77
C GLU A 68 -11.82 14.79 -3.55
N ALA A 69 -11.86 15.29 -2.31
CA ALA A 69 -12.39 16.61 -2.00
C ALA A 69 -11.53 17.73 -2.63
N GLY A 70 -10.21 17.59 -2.60
CA GLY A 70 -9.27 18.49 -3.27
C GLY A 70 -9.50 18.58 -4.78
N LEU A 71 -9.66 17.43 -5.45
CA LEU A 71 -10.00 17.36 -6.88
C LEU A 71 -11.33 18.05 -7.18
N THR A 72 -12.34 17.87 -6.32
CA THR A 72 -13.66 18.51 -6.49
C THR A 72 -13.57 20.03 -6.34
N ALA A 73 -12.82 20.51 -5.35
CA ALA A 73 -12.57 21.94 -5.15
C ALA A 73 -11.81 22.54 -6.34
N MET A 74 -10.82 21.82 -6.85
CA MET A 74 -10.04 22.24 -8.01
C MET A 74 -10.91 22.30 -9.29
N ASP A 75 -11.80 21.33 -9.53
CA ASP A 75 -12.76 21.40 -10.65
C ASP A 75 -13.70 22.61 -10.53
N ALA A 76 -14.14 22.95 -9.30
CA ALA A 76 -14.95 24.15 -9.06
C ALA A 76 -14.18 25.44 -9.36
N GLN A 77 -12.91 25.55 -8.95
CA GLN A 77 -12.05 26.71 -9.25
C GLN A 77 -11.76 26.83 -10.75
N LEU A 78 -11.62 25.70 -11.44
CA LEU A 78 -11.40 25.68 -12.88
C LEU A 78 -12.64 26.09 -13.67
N LYS A 79 -13.86 25.82 -13.19
CA LYS A 79 -15.10 26.28 -13.86
C LYS A 79 -15.12 27.79 -14.09
N ASP A 80 -14.45 28.58 -13.26
CA ASP A 80 -14.37 30.03 -13.40
C ASP A 80 -13.23 30.50 -14.35
N ALA A 81 -12.38 29.58 -14.83
CA ALA A 81 -11.30 29.86 -15.80
C ALA A 81 -11.73 29.71 -17.27
N THR A 82 -10.94 30.24 -18.21
CA THR A 82 -11.16 30.13 -19.66
C THR A 82 -11.14 28.66 -20.14
N SER A 83 -11.79 28.34 -21.27
CA SER A 83 -11.93 26.93 -21.73
C SER A 83 -10.60 26.22 -22.01
N GLU A 84 -9.60 26.95 -22.51
CA GLU A 84 -8.27 26.41 -22.81
C GLU A 84 -7.51 26.02 -21.54
N THR A 85 -7.49 26.90 -20.53
CA THR A 85 -6.87 26.61 -19.23
C THR A 85 -7.58 25.46 -18.52
N ARG A 86 -8.92 25.37 -18.62
CA ARG A 86 -9.68 24.23 -18.11
C ARG A 86 -9.28 22.91 -18.77
N GLN A 87 -9.12 22.89 -20.09
CA GLN A 87 -8.74 21.68 -20.81
C GLN A 87 -7.34 21.21 -20.43
N GLN A 88 -6.36 22.12 -20.41
CA GLN A 88 -4.98 21.78 -20.05
C GLN A 88 -4.89 21.25 -18.62
N VAL A 89 -5.54 21.90 -17.66
CA VAL A 89 -5.49 21.46 -16.26
C VAL A 89 -6.21 20.14 -16.07
N ARG A 90 -7.39 19.93 -16.69
CA ARG A 90 -8.06 18.62 -16.65
C ARG A 90 -7.19 17.53 -17.25
N GLN A 91 -6.54 17.79 -18.38
CA GLN A 91 -5.69 16.81 -19.03
C GLN A 91 -4.49 16.43 -18.14
N ILE A 92 -3.87 17.40 -17.47
CA ILE A 92 -2.78 17.13 -16.52
C ILE A 92 -3.32 16.38 -15.30
N ALA A 93 -4.44 16.80 -14.72
CA ALA A 93 -5.04 16.13 -13.57
C ALA A 93 -5.44 14.67 -13.89
N ASP A 94 -6.01 14.42 -15.07
CA ASP A 94 -6.37 13.08 -15.54
C ASP A 94 -5.12 12.21 -15.77
N LEU A 95 -4.05 12.78 -16.36
CA LEU A 95 -2.77 12.08 -16.53
C LEU A 95 -2.14 11.76 -15.18
N THR A 96 -2.05 12.73 -14.26
CA THR A 96 -1.54 12.52 -12.90
C THR A 96 -2.35 11.45 -12.16
N ARG A 97 -3.68 11.47 -12.28
CA ARG A 97 -4.56 10.47 -11.67
C ARG A 97 -4.35 9.08 -12.27
N ALA A 98 -4.25 8.99 -13.60
CA ALA A 98 -4.00 7.74 -14.29
C ALA A 98 -2.64 7.15 -13.92
N GLU A 99 -1.60 7.98 -13.84
CA GLU A 99 -0.26 7.57 -13.47
C GLU A 99 -0.16 7.15 -12.00
N ALA A 100 -0.77 7.90 -11.08
CA ALA A 100 -0.89 7.51 -9.68
C ALA A 100 -1.63 6.18 -9.53
N THR A 101 -2.72 5.97 -10.27
CA THR A 101 -3.48 4.70 -10.28
C THR A 101 -2.65 3.54 -10.86
N ARG A 102 -1.82 3.80 -11.86
CA ARG A 102 -0.92 2.79 -12.42
C ARG A 102 0.17 2.41 -11.41
N MET A 103 0.78 3.39 -10.75
CA MET A 103 1.79 3.17 -9.71
C MET A 103 1.20 2.42 -8.52
N ALA A 104 -0.03 2.76 -8.12
CA ALA A 104 -0.81 2.05 -7.11
C ALA A 104 -0.93 0.56 -7.39
N GLU A 105 -1.43 0.24 -8.59
CA GLU A 105 -1.69 -1.14 -8.99
C GLU A 105 -0.37 -1.91 -9.10
N GLN A 106 0.68 -1.27 -9.60
CA GLN A 106 2.00 -1.89 -9.67
C GLN A 106 2.59 -2.15 -8.29
N ALA A 107 2.44 -1.22 -7.34
CA ALA A 107 2.84 -1.43 -5.94
C ALA A 107 2.04 -2.57 -5.29
N ARG A 108 0.73 -2.65 -5.53
CA ARG A 108 -0.15 -3.73 -5.07
C ARG A 108 0.31 -5.09 -5.60
N VAL A 109 0.53 -5.21 -6.90
CA VAL A 109 1.00 -6.45 -7.55
C VAL A 109 2.38 -6.86 -7.02
N ASN A 110 3.30 -5.89 -6.84
CA ASN A 110 4.61 -6.17 -6.27
C ASN A 110 4.53 -6.64 -4.81
N ALA A 111 3.67 -6.02 -4.01
CA ALA A 111 3.42 -6.44 -2.63
C ALA A 111 2.84 -7.86 -2.57
N GLU A 112 1.87 -8.19 -3.43
CA GLU A 112 1.32 -9.55 -3.54
C GLU A 112 2.37 -10.59 -3.97
N LYS A 113 3.27 -10.20 -4.88
CA LYS A 113 4.37 -11.09 -5.31
C LYS A 113 5.33 -11.35 -4.16
N MET A 114 5.78 -10.30 -3.47
CA MET A 114 6.62 -10.42 -2.27
C MET A 114 5.95 -11.25 -1.18
N ALA A 115 4.64 -11.09 -0.98
CA ALA A 115 3.84 -11.89 -0.06
C ALA A 115 3.98 -13.39 -0.32
N LYS A 116 3.77 -13.79 -1.58
CA LYS A 116 3.84 -15.19 -2.02
C LYS A 116 5.25 -15.74 -1.87
N GLU A 117 6.26 -14.96 -2.23
CA GLU A 117 7.67 -15.36 -2.08
C GLU A 117 8.06 -15.55 -0.61
N LEU A 118 7.59 -14.65 0.28
CA LEU A 118 7.77 -14.77 1.73
C LEU A 118 7.06 -16.00 2.29
N GLN A 119 5.81 -16.24 1.91
CA GLN A 119 5.06 -17.42 2.34
C GLN A 119 5.76 -18.72 1.91
N ALA A 120 6.19 -18.81 0.65
CA ALA A 120 6.91 -19.99 0.14
C ALA A 120 8.25 -20.21 0.88
N SER A 121 8.97 -19.12 1.17
CA SER A 121 10.21 -19.17 1.94
C SER A 121 9.98 -19.63 3.37
N ALA A 122 8.94 -19.13 4.03
CA ALA A 122 8.57 -19.53 5.39
C ALA A 122 8.15 -21.01 5.46
N GLU A 123 7.33 -21.46 4.50
CA GLU A 123 6.92 -22.87 4.39
C GLU A 123 8.13 -23.79 4.19
N LYS A 124 9.07 -23.40 3.33
CA LYS A 124 10.31 -24.15 3.12
C LYS A 124 11.16 -24.23 4.39
N ALA A 125 11.34 -23.11 5.09
CA ALA A 125 12.09 -23.07 6.36
C ALA A 125 11.45 -23.97 7.42
N ARG A 126 10.11 -23.99 7.52
CA ARG A 126 9.38 -24.89 8.42
C ARG A 126 9.58 -26.36 8.07
N GLN A 127 9.55 -26.71 6.79
CA GLN A 127 9.81 -28.10 6.33
C GLN A 127 11.24 -28.54 6.65
N GLU A 128 12.23 -27.68 6.42
CA GLU A 128 13.63 -27.97 6.74
C GLU A 128 13.86 -28.13 8.26
N ALA A 129 13.24 -27.28 9.08
CA ALA A 129 13.29 -27.40 10.53
C ALA A 129 12.65 -28.71 11.02
N ALA A 130 11.51 -29.10 10.46
CA ALA A 130 10.83 -30.36 10.76
C ALA A 130 11.61 -31.60 10.30
N ALA A 131 12.34 -31.51 9.19
CA ALA A 131 13.20 -32.59 8.71
C ALA A 131 14.42 -32.79 9.63
N LYS A 132 15.08 -31.69 10.03
CA LYS A 132 16.21 -31.73 10.96
C LYS A 132 15.82 -32.26 12.35
N SER A 133 14.67 -31.87 12.88
CA SER A 133 14.20 -32.38 14.18
C SER A 133 13.93 -33.89 14.15
N ARG A 134 13.41 -34.43 13.03
CA ARG A 134 13.24 -35.88 12.84
C ARG A 134 14.56 -36.64 12.72
N GLN A 135 15.57 -36.08 12.05
CA GLN A 135 16.91 -36.67 11.99
C GLN A 135 17.56 -36.72 13.37
N ASN A 136 17.53 -35.62 14.12
CA ASN A 136 18.11 -35.56 15.47
C ASN A 136 17.40 -36.53 16.45
N ALA A 137 16.08 -36.71 16.33
CA ALA A 137 15.33 -37.68 17.14
C ALA A 137 15.72 -39.13 16.81
N GLY A 138 15.90 -39.46 15.52
CA GLY A 138 16.34 -40.79 15.09
C GLY A 138 17.77 -41.13 15.50
N GLU A 139 18.68 -40.16 15.53
CA GLU A 139 20.06 -40.34 15.99
C GLU A 139 20.14 -40.53 17.52
N GLN A 140 19.30 -39.83 18.30
CA GLN A 140 19.23 -40.01 19.76
C GLN A 140 18.65 -41.37 20.16
N ASP A 141 17.67 -41.90 19.43
CA ASP A 141 17.13 -43.25 19.70
C ASP A 141 18.12 -44.36 19.34
N GLN A 142 18.96 -44.18 18.32
CA GLN A 142 20.04 -45.13 18.01
C GLN A 142 21.16 -45.12 19.06
N GLN A 143 21.51 -43.96 19.63
CA GLN A 143 22.50 -43.87 20.72
C GLN A 143 22.01 -44.43 22.06
N ARG A 144 20.69 -44.59 22.26
CA ARG A 144 20.12 -45.20 23.46
C ARG A 144 19.99 -46.73 23.38
N GLN A 145 20.13 -47.32 22.19
CA GLN A 145 19.96 -48.76 21.96
C GLN A 145 21.27 -49.50 21.62
N GLY A 146 22.39 -48.79 21.48
CA GLY A 146 23.74 -49.36 21.35
C GLY A 146 24.52 -49.30 22.65
#